data_AF-B4D5Q0-F1
#
_entry.id   AF-B4D5Q0-F1
#
_cell.length_a   1.000
_cell.length_b   1.000
_cell.length_c   1.000
_cell.angle_alpha   90.00
_cell.angle_beta   90.00
_cell.angle_gamma   90.00
#
_symmetry.space_group_name_H-M   'P 1'
#
loop_
_entity.id
_entity.type
_entity.pdbx_description
1 polymer ?
#
loop_
_entity_poly.entity_id
_entity_poly.type
_entity_poly.pdbx_seq_one_letter_code
_entity_poly.pdbx_strand_id
1 'polypeptide(L)' 'MAMLIAPRPFMVERGHNDGVGLDEWVGYEFAKVKRGYDKLGVGDRTEIEWFDGPHTIHGVGTFEFLHKQLKF' A
#
# COMPACT_ATOMS: atom_id res chain seq x y z
N MET A 1 2.00 -12.90 -3.26
CA MET A 1 1.28 -13.39 -2.06
C MET A 1 0.25 -12.39 -1.52
N ALA A 2 0.49 -11.07 -1.58
CA ALA A 2 -0.41 -10.05 -1.04
C ALA A 2 -1.89 -10.12 -1.49
N MET A 3 -2.17 -10.70 -2.68
CA MET A 3 -3.54 -10.94 -3.14
C MET A 3 -4.39 -11.83 -2.22
N LEU A 4 -3.79 -12.62 -1.31
CA LEU A 4 -4.53 -13.40 -0.30
C LEU A 4 -5.26 -12.53 0.75
N ILE A 5 -4.97 -11.23 0.78
CA ILE A 5 -5.63 -10.28 1.68
C ILE A 5 -6.98 -9.82 1.10
N ALA A 6 -7.13 -9.83 -0.22
CA ALA A 6 -8.35 -9.40 -0.88
C ALA A 6 -9.58 -10.21 -0.39
N PRO A 7 -10.76 -9.58 -0.19
CA PRO A 7 -11.11 -8.19 -0.51
C PRO A 7 -10.98 -7.22 0.68
N ARG A 8 -10.21 -7.58 1.72
CA ARG A 8 -9.97 -6.71 2.88
C ARG A 8 -9.06 -5.54 2.49
N PRO A 9 -9.11 -4.40 3.19
CA PRO A 9 -8.22 -3.28 2.90
C PRO A 9 -6.72 -3.66 2.99
N PHE A 10 -5.91 -3.16 2.07
CA PHE A 10 -4.48 -3.42 2.00
C PHE A 10 -3.70 -2.18 1.54
N MET A 11 -2.83 -1.66 2.39
CA MET A 11 -1.99 -0.49 2.11
C MET A 11 -0.51 -0.82 2.27
N VAL A 12 0.34 -0.16 1.49
CA VAL A 12 1.80 -0.23 1.58
C VAL A 12 2.36 1.17 1.83
N GLU A 13 3.37 1.26 2.69
CA GLU A 13 4.22 2.44 2.82
C GLU A 13 5.58 2.15 2.21
N ARG A 14 6.18 3.14 1.55
CA ARG A 14 7.52 3.01 0.99
C ARG A 14 8.34 4.30 1.09
N GLY A 15 9.40 4.24 1.90
CA GLY A 15 10.43 5.28 1.96
C GLY A 15 11.47 5.11 0.86
N HIS A 16 11.76 6.17 0.10
CA HIS A 16 12.73 6.14 -1.02
C HIS A 16 14.14 5.75 -0.58
N ASN A 17 14.54 6.08 0.67
CA ASN A 17 15.86 5.81 1.21
C ASN A 17 15.88 4.57 2.14
N ASP A 18 14.83 3.75 2.12
CA ASP A 18 14.81 2.49 2.85
C ASP A 18 15.60 1.41 2.09
N GLY A 19 16.78 1.07 2.63
CA GLY A 19 17.71 0.11 2.05
C GLY A 19 17.27 -1.37 2.05
N VAL A 20 16.09 -1.70 2.60
CA VAL A 20 15.56 -3.07 2.57
C VAL A 20 14.99 -3.44 1.20
N GLY A 21 14.54 -2.47 0.41
CA GLY A 21 13.91 -2.70 -0.89
C GLY A 21 14.21 -1.60 -1.91
N LEU A 22 13.85 -1.85 -3.18
CA LEU A 22 13.92 -0.87 -4.26
C LEU A 22 12.51 -0.40 -4.62
N ASP A 23 12.37 0.87 -4.99
CA ASP A 23 11.09 1.45 -5.34
C ASP A 23 10.43 0.72 -6.52
N GLU A 24 11.22 0.35 -7.53
CA GLU A 24 10.73 -0.33 -8.71
C GLU A 24 10.17 -1.72 -8.38
N TRP A 25 10.78 -2.42 -7.42
CA TRP A 25 10.34 -3.75 -7.02
C TRP A 25 9.06 -3.67 -6.19
N VAL A 26 9.01 -2.76 -5.23
CA VAL A 26 7.82 -2.52 -4.40
C VAL A 26 6.66 -2.07 -5.28
N GLY A 27 6.90 -1.11 -6.18
CA GLY A 27 5.90 -0.61 -7.12
C GLY A 27 5.40 -1.68 -8.08
N TYR A 28 6.30 -2.52 -8.62
CA TYR A 28 5.92 -3.62 -9.52
C TYR A 28 5.03 -4.66 -8.83
N GLU A 29 5.39 -5.09 -7.61
CA GLU A 29 4.56 -6.04 -6.86
C GLU A 29 3.23 -5.42 -6.42
N PHE A 30 3.23 -4.15 -5.98
CA PHE A 30 1.99 -3.44 -5.64
C PHE A 30 1.08 -3.29 -6.87
N ALA A 31 1.61 -3.01 -8.06
CA ALA A 31 0.81 -2.87 -9.28
C ALA A 31 0.04 -4.16 -9.63
N LYS A 32 0.61 -5.34 -9.33
CA LYS A 32 -0.11 -6.62 -9.47
C LYS A 32 -1.30 -6.71 -8.51
N VAL A 33 -1.12 -6.25 -7.27
CA VAL A 33 -2.19 -6.20 -6.26
C VAL A 33 -3.28 -5.22 -6.67
N LYS A 34 -2.90 -3.99 -7.02
CA LYS A 34 -3.83 -2.94 -7.47
C LYS A 34 -4.70 -3.41 -8.63
N ARG A 35 -4.09 -4.00 -9.66
CA ARG A 35 -4.82 -4.61 -10.79
C ARG A 35 -5.80 -5.69 -10.35
N GLY A 36 -5.45 -6.50 -9.34
CA GLY A 36 -6.33 -7.51 -8.77
C GLY A 36 -7.54 -6.90 -8.06
N TYR A 37 -7.33 -5.89 -7.21
CA TYR A 37 -8.40 -5.18 -6.52
C TYR A 37 -9.32 -4.43 -7.48
N ASP A 38 -8.76 -3.80 -8.53
CA ASP A 38 -9.54 -3.11 -9.56
C ASP A 38 -10.45 -4.08 -10.33
N LYS A 39 -9.94 -5.27 -10.69
CA LYS A 39 -10.74 -6.33 -11.33
C LYS A 39 -11.88 -6.85 -10.44
N LEU A 40 -11.69 -6.81 -9.12
CA LEU A 40 -12.71 -7.19 -8.14
C LEU A 40 -13.71 -6.06 -7.83
N GLY A 41 -13.51 -4.86 -8.40
CA GLY A 41 -14.35 -3.68 -8.12
C GLY A 41 -14.14 -3.07 -6.72
N VAL A 42 -13.03 -3.41 -6.04
CA VAL A 42 -12.67 -2.91 -4.70
C VAL A 42 -11.37 -2.12 -4.71
N GLY A 43 -11.07 -1.48 -5.85
CA GLY A 43 -9.83 -0.74 -6.07
C GLY A 43 -9.58 0.40 -5.08
N ASP A 44 -10.62 0.91 -4.45
CA ASP A 44 -10.61 1.97 -3.43
C ASP A 44 -10.18 1.48 -2.03
N ARG A 45 -10.03 0.16 -1.86
CA ARG A 45 -9.55 -0.51 -0.63
C ARG A 45 -8.05 -0.82 -0.65
N THR A 46 -7.33 -0.36 -1.66
CA THR A 46 -5.87 -0.55 -1.71
C THR A 46 -5.16 0.70 -2.16
N GLU A 47 -4.03 0.99 -1.51
CA GLU A 47 -3.29 2.24 -1.65
C GLU A 47 -1.80 2.00 -1.39
N ILE A 48 -0.94 2.84 -1.96
CA ILE A 48 0.48 2.89 -1.65
C ILE A 48 0.88 4.33 -1.40
N GLU A 49 1.60 4.57 -0.31
CA GLU A 49 2.21 5.85 0.02
C GLU A 49 3.72 5.77 -0.23
N TRP A 50 4.23 6.80 -0.92
CA TRP A 50 5.65 7.01 -1.13
C TRP A 50 6.10 8.25 -0.36
N PHE A 51 7.22 8.17 0.34
CA PHE A 51 7.76 9.30 1.09
C PHE A 51 9.28 9.36 0.99
N ASP A 52 9.83 10.58 1.08
CA ASP A 52 11.28 10.78 1.12
C ASP A 52 11.80 10.56 2.53
N GLY A 53 12.24 9.33 2.82
CA GLY A 53 12.68 8.94 4.15
C GLY A 53 13.39 7.59 4.20
N PRO A 54 14.09 7.30 5.32
CA PRO A 54 14.82 6.05 5.51
C PRO A 54 13.86 4.91 5.89
N HIS A 55 14.42 3.79 6.36
CA HIS A 55 13.65 2.69 6.94
C HIS A 55 12.88 3.14 8.18
N THR A 56 11.58 3.39 8.04
CA THR A 56 10.73 4.02 9.06
C THR A 56 9.26 3.72 8.80
N ILE A 57 8.44 3.69 9.86
CA ILE A 57 6.97 3.74 9.76
C ILE A 57 6.58 5.22 9.65
N HIS A 58 6.05 5.64 8.50
CA HIS A 58 5.73 7.03 8.22
C HIS A 58 4.40 7.45 8.85
N GLY A 59 3.36 6.62 8.69
CA GLY A 59 2.09 6.77 9.40
C GLY A 59 1.16 7.88 8.91
N VAL A 60 1.57 8.78 8.03
CA VAL A 60 0.76 9.93 7.60
C VAL A 60 -0.44 9.49 6.76
N GLY A 61 -0.21 9.00 5.54
CA GLY A 61 -1.29 8.46 4.69
C GLY A 61 -1.94 7.22 5.31
N THR A 62 -1.20 6.43 6.09
CA THR A 62 -1.75 5.26 6.78
C THR A 62 -2.87 5.61 7.74
N PHE A 63 -2.75 6.67 8.54
CA PHE A 63 -3.86 7.05 9.44
C PHE A 63 -5.09 7.53 8.67
N GLU A 64 -4.92 8.25 7.56
CA GLU A 64 -6.03 8.65 6.68
C GLU A 64 -6.73 7.41 6.07
N PHE A 65 -5.95 6.46 5.57
CA PHE A 65 -6.46 5.20 5.02
C PHE A 65 -7.21 4.38 6.09
N LEU A 66 -6.65 4.26 7.30
CA LEU A 66 -7.27 3.52 8.39
C LEU A 66 -8.61 4.15 8.78
N HIS A 67 -8.68 5.47 8.92
CA HIS A 67 -9.94 6.17 9.22
C HIS A 67 -11.00 5.91 8.14
N LYS A 68 -10.63 6.00 6.86
CA LYS A 68 -11.50 5.71 5.72
C LYS A 68 -12.03 4.27 5.73
N GLN A 69 -11.18 3.29 6.00
CA GLN A 69 -11.50 1.88 5.82
C GLN A 69 -12.14 1.23 7.04
N LEU A 70 -11.82 1.70 8.24
CA LEU A 70 -12.31 1.13 9.50
C LEU A 70 -13.48 1.92 10.11
N LYS A 71 -13.75 3.15 9.63
CA LYS A 71 -14.91 3.97 10.04
C LYS A 71 -15.04 4.15 11.57
N PHE A 72 -13.91 4.37 12.24
CA PHE A 72 -13.87 4.76 13.65
C PHE A 72 -13.69 6.27 13.80
#